data_AF-A0A2N5AD75-F1
#
_entry.id   AF-A0A2N5AD75-F1
#
_cell.length_a   1.000
_cell.length_b   1.000
_cell.length_c   1.000
_cell.angle_alpha   90.00
_cell.angle_beta   90.00
_cell.angle_gamma   90.00
#
_symmetry.space_group_name_H-M   'P 1'
#
loop_
_entity.id
_entity.type
_entity.pdbx_description
1 polymer ?
#
loop_
_entity_poly.entity_id
_entity_poly.type
_entity_poly.pdbx_seq_one_letter_code
_entity_poly.pdbx_strand_id
1 'polypeptide(L)' 'VEKVSADDGDIHRVSNALADRVSISIHIYGGNIGAVKRAVYTPEGQQKPFISGYSNRHLPNIWDLSREHQG' A
#
# COMPACT_ATOMS: atom_id res chain seq x y z
N VAL A 1 15.05 -4.02 -1.33
CA VAL A 1 13.94 -3.06 -1.23
C VAL A 1 14.13 -2.02 -2.30
N GLU A 2 13.14 -1.83 -3.16
CA GLU A 2 13.10 -0.67 -4.04
C GLU A 2 12.52 0.49 -3.24
N LYS A 3 13.31 1.56 -3.09
CA LYS A 3 12.88 2.76 -2.36
C LYS A 3 12.19 3.67 -3.36
N VAL A 4 10.91 3.92 -3.12
CA VAL A 4 10.12 4.92 -3.85
C VAL A 4 10.06 6.14 -2.95
N SER A 5 10.54 7.28 -3.44
CA SER A 5 10.54 8.56 -2.72
C SER A 5 10.47 9.72 -3.71
N ALA A 6 10.16 10.92 -3.22
CA ALA A 6 10.15 12.13 -4.06
C ALA A 6 11.50 12.34 -4.78
N ASP A 7 12.62 12.03 -4.11
CA ASP A 7 13.97 12.24 -4.63
C ASP A 7 14.42 11.09 -5.55
N ASP A 8 13.89 9.88 -5.35
CA ASP A 8 14.30 8.66 -6.06
C ASP A 8 13.32 8.23 -7.17
N GLY A 9 12.21 8.96 -7.35
CA GLY A 9 11.11 8.65 -8.25
C GLY A 9 9.87 8.11 -7.51
N ASP A 10 8.77 8.86 -7.55
CA ASP A 10 7.55 8.60 -6.75
C ASP A 10 6.30 8.23 -7.57
N ILE A 11 6.43 8.17 -8.90
CA ILE A 11 5.32 7.86 -9.82
C ILE A 11 5.59 6.52 -10.51
N HIS A 12 4.76 5.52 -10.22
CA HIS A 12 4.88 4.19 -10.81
C HIS A 12 3.49 3.53 -10.95
N ARG A 13 3.44 2.42 -11.70
CA ARG A 13 2.24 1.56 -11.85
C ARG A 13 2.59 0.14 -11.45
N VAL A 14 1.85 -0.43 -10.49
CA VAL A 14 2.01 -1.82 -10.04
C VAL A 14 0.84 -2.67 -10.57
N SER A 15 1.13 -3.90 -10.99
CA SER A 15 0.14 -4.89 -11.43
C SER A 15 0.52 -6.28 -10.92
N ASN A 16 -0.48 -7.15 -10.74
CA ASN A 16 -0.23 -8.55 -10.46
C ASN A 16 0.54 -9.19 -11.62
N ALA A 17 1.65 -9.87 -11.33
CA ALA A 17 2.48 -10.53 -12.34
C ALA A 17 1.87 -11.86 -12.82
N LEU A 18 0.96 -12.44 -12.04
CA LEU A 18 0.39 -13.76 -12.28
C LEU A 18 -1.09 -13.61 -12.65
N ALA A 19 -1.49 -14.18 -13.79
CA ALA A 19 -2.85 -14.02 -14.31
C ALA A 19 -3.91 -14.84 -13.53
N ASP A 20 -3.50 -15.88 -12.83
CA ASP A 20 -4.37 -16.94 -12.32
C ASP A 20 -4.37 -17.08 -10.79
N ARG A 21 -3.63 -16.23 -10.08
CA ARG A 21 -3.50 -16.32 -8.61
C ARG A 21 -3.26 -14.98 -7.95
N VAL A 22 -3.53 -14.97 -6.66
CA VAL A 22 -3.34 -13.82 -5.78
C VAL A 22 -1.85 -13.59 -5.52
N SER A 23 -1.44 -12.32 -5.59
CA SER A 23 -0.14 -11.84 -5.13
C SER A 23 -0.34 -10.85 -3.99
N ILE A 24 0.52 -10.91 -2.97
CA ILE A 24 0.49 -10.01 -1.81
C ILE A 24 1.87 -9.39 -1.64
N SER A 25 1.92 -8.06 -1.53
CA SER A 25 3.11 -7.28 -1.18
C SER A 25 2.87 -6.55 0.14
N ILE A 26 3.94 -6.36 0.91
CA ILE A 26 3.92 -5.58 2.17
C ILE A 26 4.58 -4.23 1.90
N HIS A 27 3.84 -3.15 2.17
CA HIS A 27 4.26 -1.78 1.87
C HIS A 27 4.48 -1.01 3.18
N ILE A 28 5.59 -0.27 3.25
CA ILE A 28 5.94 0.59 4.39
C ILE A 28 6.09 2.01 3.86
N TYR A 29 5.45 2.96 4.53
CA TYR A 29 5.45 4.37 4.14
C TYR A 29 5.87 5.24 5.33
N GLY A 30 6.53 6.37 5.06
CA GLY A 30 6.94 7.34 6.08
C GLY A 30 5.80 8.17 6.69
N GLY A 31 4.55 7.69 6.63
CA GLY A 31 3.37 8.38 7.16
C GLY A 31 2.13 7.49 7.11
N ASN A 32 1.00 7.98 7.66
CA ASN A 32 -0.29 7.30 7.58
C ASN A 32 -0.82 7.36 6.13
N ILE A 33 -0.37 6.42 5.29
CA ILE A 33 -0.60 6.44 3.83
C ILE A 33 -2.08 6.53 3.44
N GLY A 34 -2.96 5.89 4.22
CA GLY A 34 -4.40 5.94 4.02
C GLY A 34 -5.00 7.35 4.14
N ALA A 35 -4.30 8.31 4.75
CA ALA A 35 -4.73 9.68 4.94
C ALA A 35 -3.93 10.72 4.12
N VAL A 36 -2.86 10.29 3.42
CA VAL A 36 -2.03 11.19 2.62
C VAL A 36 -2.81 11.68 1.40
N LYS A 37 -2.88 13.00 1.20
CA LYS A 37 -3.40 13.63 -0.02
C LYS A 37 -2.35 13.52 -1.12
N ARG A 38 -2.65 12.78 -2.18
CA ARG A 38 -1.77 12.56 -3.33
C ARG A 38 -2.57 12.56 -4.63
N ALA A 39 -2.01 12.05 -5.72
CA ALA A 39 -2.68 12.03 -7.00
C ALA A 39 -2.61 10.66 -7.69
N VAL A 40 -3.56 10.44 -8.60
CA VAL A 40 -3.53 9.40 -9.62
C VAL A 40 -3.60 10.06 -11.00
N TYR A 41 -3.16 9.35 -12.03
CA TYR A 41 -3.11 9.86 -13.40
C TYR A 41 -3.97 8.98 -14.31
N THR A 42 -4.74 9.63 -15.17
CA THR A 42 -5.47 8.96 -16.26
C THR A 42 -4.50 8.49 -17.35
N PRO A 43 -4.90 7.56 -18.25
CA PRO A 43 -4.08 7.18 -19.40
C PRO A 43 -3.67 8.36 -20.28
N GLU A 44 -4.51 9.41 -20.34
CA GLU A 44 -4.25 10.66 -21.08
C GLU A 44 -3.34 11.63 -20.30
N GLY A 45 -2.84 11.24 -19.12
CA GLY A 45 -1.92 12.04 -18.30
C GLY A 45 -2.58 13.05 -17.37
N GLN A 46 -3.92 13.15 -17.35
CA GLN A 46 -4.62 14.07 -16.45
C GLN A 46 -4.49 13.65 -14.98
N GLN A 47 -4.09 14.59 -14.13
CA GLN A 47 -3.92 14.39 -12.69
C GLN A 47 -5.25 14.54 -11.94
N LYS A 48 -5.50 13.65 -10.97
CA LYS A 48 -6.68 13.70 -10.10
C LYS A 48 -6.29 13.53 -8.63
N PRO A 49 -6.80 14.35 -7.69
CA PRO A 49 -6.58 14.15 -6.27
C PRO A 49 -7.06 12.78 -5.79
N PHE A 50 -6.33 12.19 -4.86
CA PHE A 50 -6.60 10.84 -4.35
C PHE A 50 -6.12 10.69 -2.89
N ILE A 51 -6.94 9.99 -2.09
CA ILE A 51 -6.64 9.51 -0.74
C ILE A 51 -7.06 8.03 -0.73
N SER A 52 -6.16 7.12 -0.39
CA SER A 52 -6.43 5.68 -0.54
C SER A 52 -7.33 5.08 0.52
N GLY A 53 -7.35 5.64 1.73
CA GLY A 53 -7.98 4.99 2.88
C GLY A 53 -7.36 3.62 3.19
N TYR A 54 -8.14 2.78 3.86
CA TYR A 54 -7.83 1.39 4.17
C TYR A 54 -9.05 0.52 3.91
N SER A 55 -8.85 -0.71 3.45
CA SER A 55 -9.95 -1.66 3.20
C SER A 55 -10.55 -2.23 4.49
N ASN A 56 -9.77 -2.28 5.58
CA ASN A 56 -10.16 -2.85 6.87
C ASN A 56 -10.56 -1.75 7.88
N ARG A 57 -11.49 -2.10 8.78
CA ARG A 57 -11.91 -1.25 9.92
C ARG A 57 -11.18 -1.56 11.22
N HIS A 58 -10.55 -2.72 11.31
CA HIS A 58 -9.85 -3.21 12.51
C HIS A 58 -8.46 -3.70 12.13
N LEU A 59 -7.51 -3.55 13.06
CA LEU A 59 -6.16 -4.07 12.92
C LEU A 59 -6.03 -5.43 13.63
N PRO A 60 -5.17 -6.33 13.14
CA PRO A 60 -4.83 -7.53 13.89
C PRO A 60 -4.16 -7.13 15.21
N ASN A 61 -4.54 -7.79 16.31
CA ASN A 61 -3.82 -7.67 17.57
C ASN A 61 -2.58 -8.56 17.51
N ILE A 62 -1.42 -7.97 17.24
CA ILE A 62 -0.13 -8.66 17.18
C ILE A 62 0.64 -8.64 18.51
N TRP A 63 -0.02 -8.24 19.60
CA TRP A 63 0.63 -8.01 20.90
C TRP A 63 0.29 -9.06 21.97
N ASP A 64 -0.67 -9.96 21.70
CA ASP A 64 -1.05 -11.02 22.63
C ASP A 64 -0.12 -12.23 22.52
N LEU A 65 1.06 -12.13 23.14
CA LEU A 65 2.08 -13.18 23.14
C LEU A 65 1.63 -14.48 23.85
N SER A 66 0.62 -14.42 24.72
CA SER A 66 0.10 -15.62 25.41
C SER A 66 -0.53 -16.63 24.45
N ARG A 67 -0.83 -16.19 23.22
CA ARG A 67 -1.48 -16.98 22.16
C ARG A 67 -0.56 -17.36 21.01
N GLU A 68 0.73 -17.00 21.05
CA GLU A 68 1.67 -17.20 19.93
C GLU A 68 1.98 -18.68 19.66
N HIS A 69 1.99 -19.52 20.70
CA HIS A 69 2.36 -20.95 20.59
C HIS A 69 1.17 -21.92 20.59
N GLN A 70 -0.06 -21.45 20.34
CA GLN A 70 -1.27 -22.29 20.34
C GLN A 70 -1.63 -22.85 18.95
N GLY A 71 -0.68 -22.89 18.02
CA GLY A 71 -0.86 -23.38 16.65
C GLY A 71 0.02 -24.56 16.31
#